data_AF-A0A023FEU2-F1
#
_entry.id   AF-A0A023FEU2-F1
#
_cell.length_a   1.000
_cell.length_b   1.000
_cell.length_c   1.000
_cell.angle_alpha   90.00
_cell.angle_beta   90.00
_cell.angle_gamma   90.00
#
_symmetry.space_group_name_H-M   'P 1'
#
loop_
_entity.id
_entity.type
_entity.pdbx_description
1 polymer ?
#
loop_
_entity_poly.entity_id
_entity_poly.type
_entity_poly.pdbx_seq_one_letter_code
_entity_poly.pdbx_strand_id
1 'polypeptide(L)'
;KKLIELEAQDGHNALEPLLLAENDRLYLKQLKKNREEERELMKNVPGWVVGTYFGEPIYHTLGPNSHMDPVAEEYFAHTDPKITDYNWRYWDHNF
;
A
#
# COMPACT_ATOMS: atom_id res chain seq x y z
N LYS A 1 -18.48 -9.93 -32.51
CA LYS A 1 -18.41 -8.98 -31.36
C LYS A 1 -18.34 -9.75 -30.05
N LYS A 2 -19.39 -10.48 -29.63
CA LYS A 2 -19.39 -11.31 -28.40
C LYS A 2 -18.20 -12.27 -28.21
N LEU A 3 -17.73 -12.94 -29.26
CA LEU A 3 -16.56 -13.85 -29.17
C LEU A 3 -15.24 -13.11 -28.92
N ILE A 4 -15.06 -11.92 -29.49
CA ILE A 4 -13.84 -11.10 -29.31
C ILE A 4 -13.83 -10.50 -27.90
N GLU A 5 -14.99 -10.09 -27.39
CA GLU A 5 -15.14 -9.62 -26.01
C GLU A 5 -14.81 -10.73 -25.01
N LEU A 6 -15.25 -11.97 -25.27
CA LEU A 6 -14.92 -13.13 -24.44
C LEU A 6 -13.42 -13.43 -24.47
N GLU A 7 -12.80 -13.45 -25.66
CA GLU A 7 -11.35 -13.67 -25.80
C GLU A 7 -10.53 -12.60 -25.08
N ALA A 8 -10.96 -11.34 -25.14
CA ALA A 8 -10.31 -10.26 -24.39
C ALA A 8 -10.44 -10.44 -22.87
N GLN A 9 -11.59 -10.89 -22.39
CA GLN A 9 -11.82 -11.16 -20.97
C GLN A 9 -11.02 -12.38 -20.49
N ASP A 10 -10.97 -13.46 -21.26
CA ASP A 10 -10.16 -14.63 -20.95
C ASP A 10 -8.66 -14.28 -20.92
N GLY A 11 -8.21 -13.43 -21.85
CA GLY A 11 -6.86 -12.88 -21.84
C GLY A 11 -6.57 -12.05 -20.58
N HIS A 12 -7.52 -11.23 -20.12
CA HIS A 12 -7.39 -10.48 -18.88
C HIS A 12 -7.30 -11.41 -17.66
N ASN A 13 -8.22 -12.37 -17.55
CA ASN A 13 -8.24 -13.35 -16.45
C ASN A 13 -6.95 -14.18 -16.39
N ALA A 14 -6.38 -14.52 -17.55
CA ALA A 14 -5.11 -15.25 -17.61
C ALA A 14 -3.92 -14.42 -17.09
N LEU A 15 -3.95 -13.09 -17.27
CA LEU A 15 -2.88 -12.18 -16.84
C LEU A 15 -3.07 -11.67 -15.41
N GLU A 16 -4.30 -11.56 -14.94
CA GLU A 16 -4.68 -11.04 -13.61
C GLU A 16 -3.84 -11.60 -12.46
N PRO A 17 -3.60 -12.92 -12.31
CA PRO A 17 -2.84 -13.43 -11.17
C PRO A 17 -1.37 -12.96 -11.17
N LEU A 18 -0.77 -12.75 -12.34
CA LEU A 18 0.60 -12.23 -12.45
C LEU A 18 0.64 -10.75 -12.09
N LEU A 19 -0.29 -9.97 -12.63
CA LEU A 19 -0.40 -8.53 -12.35
C LEU A 19 -0.70 -8.26 -10.88
N LEU A 20 -1.59 -9.05 -10.27
CA LEU A 20 -1.90 -8.97 -8.85
C LEU A 20 -0.68 -9.29 -8.00
N ALA A 21 0.03 -10.39 -8.29
CA ALA A 21 1.24 -10.76 -7.56
C ALA A 21 2.39 -9.75 -7.73
N GLU A 22 2.48 -9.06 -8.88
CA GLU A 22 3.41 -7.94 -9.07
C GLU A 22 3.02 -6.74 -8.22
N ASN A 23 1.73 -6.39 -8.20
CA ASN A 23 1.20 -5.30 -7.38
C ASN A 23 1.42 -5.57 -5.88
N ASP A 24 1.06 -6.77 -5.39
CA ASP A 24 1.26 -7.17 -4.00
C ASP A 24 2.74 -7.03 -3.58
N ARG A 25 3.67 -7.40 -4.47
CA ARG A 25 5.10 -7.25 -4.22
C ARG A 25 5.54 -5.79 -4.18
N LEU A 26 5.01 -4.94 -5.06
CA LEU A 26 5.30 -3.51 -5.05
C LEU A 26 4.77 -2.86 -3.76
N TYR A 27 3.53 -3.18 -3.40
CA TYR A 27 2.88 -2.74 -2.18
C TYR A 27 3.68 -3.10 -0.93
N LEU A 28 4.02 -4.39 -0.74
CA LEU A 28 4.78 -4.84 0.43
C LEU A 28 6.20 -4.25 0.48
N LYS A 29 6.84 -4.02 -0.67
CA LYS A 29 8.14 -3.34 -0.73
C LYS A 29 8.06 -1.89 -0.26
N GLN A 30 7.01 -1.16 -0.65
CA GLN A 30 6.80 0.21 -0.21
C GLN A 30 6.54 0.26 1.30
N LEU A 31 5.70 -0.64 1.84
CA LEU A 31 5.48 -0.73 3.30
C LEU A 31 6.77 -1.02 4.06
N LYS A 32 7.58 -1.96 3.54
CA LYS A 32 8.88 -2.28 4.14
C LYS A 32 9.82 -1.08 4.14
N LYS A 33 9.84 -0.29 3.05
CA LYS A 33 10.61 0.95 2.98
C LYS A 33 10.15 1.93 4.06
N ASN A 34 8.85 2.20 4.14
CA ASN A 34 8.30 3.14 5.13
C ASN A 34 8.62 2.70 6.57
N ARG A 35 8.53 1.38 6.85
CA ARG A 35 8.88 0.83 8.17
C ARG A 35 10.36 0.98 8.53
N GLU A 36 11.25 0.90 7.55
CA GLU A 36 12.68 1.08 7.79
C GLU A 36 13.04 2.56 7.99
N GLU A 37 12.40 3.46 7.23
CA GLU A 37 12.51 4.89 7.45
C GLU A 37 11.96 5.29 8.85
N GLU A 38 10.84 4.70 9.27
CA GLU A 38 10.29 4.87 10.63
C GLU A 38 11.32 4.46 11.70
N ARG A 39 11.99 3.31 11.52
CA ARG A 39 13.02 2.83 12.44
C ARG A 39 14.15 3.85 12.58
N GLU A 40 14.64 4.38 11.48
CA GLU A 40 15.74 5.34 11.49
C GLU A 40 15.34 6.71 12.05
N LEU A 41 14.13 7.19 11.70
CA LEU A 41 13.59 8.45 12.19
C LEU A 41 13.31 8.42 13.70
N MET A 42 12.75 7.32 14.19
CA MET A 42 12.23 7.21 15.55
C MET A 42 13.20 6.59 16.57
N LYS A 43 14.41 6.19 16.15
CA LYS A 43 15.40 5.49 16.99
C LYS A 43 15.76 6.18 18.32
N ASN A 44 15.62 7.50 18.39
CA ASN A 44 15.98 8.30 19.57
C ASN A 44 14.75 8.72 20.40
N VAL A 45 13.55 8.26 20.06
CA VAL A 45 12.31 8.61 20.78
C VAL A 45 12.08 7.58 21.89
N PRO A 46 12.10 7.98 23.19
CA PRO A 46 11.92 7.05 24.29
C PRO A 46 10.58 6.31 24.22
N GLY A 47 10.61 4.98 24.34
CA GLY A 47 9.42 4.14 24.34
C GLY A 47 8.81 3.88 22.96
N TRP A 48 9.36 4.44 21.88
CA TRP A 48 8.85 4.15 20.54
C TRP A 48 9.17 2.70 20.12
N VAL A 49 8.18 2.01 19.58
CA VAL A 49 8.32 0.65 19.05
C VAL A 49 7.80 0.64 17.61
N VAL A 50 8.69 0.35 16.67
CA VAL A 50 8.43 0.46 15.22
C VAL A 50 7.25 -0.40 14.77
N GLY A 51 6.28 0.24 14.09
CA GLY A 51 5.05 -0.39 13.62
C GLY A 51 3.95 -0.54 14.69
N THR A 52 4.06 0.22 15.78
CA THR A 52 3.04 0.29 16.85
C THR A 52 2.93 1.72 17.37
N TYR A 53 1.89 2.02 18.12
CA TYR A 53 1.81 3.26 18.87
C TYR A 53 2.42 3.04 20.27
N PHE A 54 3.72 3.35 20.43
CA PHE A 54 4.45 3.16 21.70
C PHE A 54 4.31 1.75 22.32
N GLY A 55 4.26 0.71 21.49
CA GLY A 55 4.10 -0.68 21.92
C GLY A 55 2.65 -1.19 21.88
N GLU A 56 1.67 -0.31 21.65
CA GLU A 56 0.26 -0.69 21.52
C GLU A 56 -0.16 -0.85 20.04
N PRO A 57 -0.96 -1.87 19.71
CA PRO A 57 -1.53 -1.99 18.37
C PRO A 57 -2.52 -0.84 18.11
N ILE A 58 -2.47 -0.24 16.92
CA ILE A 58 -3.39 0.83 16.51
C ILE A 58 -4.85 0.32 16.49
N TYR A 59 -5.05 -0.93 16.08
CA TYR A 59 -6.37 -1.55 15.99
C TYR A 59 -6.57 -2.56 17.12
N HIS A 60 -7.42 -2.23 18.09
CA HIS A 60 -7.69 -3.11 19.23
C HIS A 60 -8.65 -4.27 18.92
N THR A 61 -9.48 -4.14 17.90
CA THR A 61 -10.51 -5.13 17.54
C THR A 61 -10.03 -6.18 16.54
N LEU A 62 -8.87 -5.97 15.93
CA LEU A 62 -8.35 -6.86 14.90
C LEU A 62 -7.51 -7.98 15.52
N GLY A 63 -7.69 -9.19 15.00
CA GLY A 63 -6.88 -10.34 15.41
C GLY A 63 -5.45 -10.26 14.85
N PRO A 64 -4.49 -10.99 15.44
CA PRO A 64 -3.07 -10.94 15.05
C PRO A 64 -2.77 -11.27 13.58
N ASN A 65 -3.66 -12.00 12.90
CA ASN A 65 -3.51 -12.41 11.50
C ASN A 65 -4.36 -11.55 10.54
N SER A 66 -4.72 -10.34 10.95
CA SER A 66 -5.46 -9.40 10.12
C SER A 66 -4.49 -8.40 9.49
N HIS A 67 -4.66 -8.13 8.21
CA HIS A 67 -3.94 -7.07 7.51
C HIS A 67 -4.90 -5.91 7.26
N MET A 68 -4.47 -4.70 7.59
CA MET A 68 -5.18 -3.48 7.25
C MET A 68 -4.35 -2.70 6.25
N ASP A 69 -4.99 -2.30 5.16
CA ASP A 69 -4.34 -1.42 4.21
C ASP A 69 -4.11 -0.03 4.81
N PRO A 70 -2.93 0.57 4.60
CA PRO A 70 -2.64 1.91 5.06
C PRO A 70 -3.52 2.91 4.31
N VAL A 71 -3.69 4.09 4.89
CA VAL A 71 -4.25 5.22 4.13
C VAL A 71 -3.22 5.74 3.12
N ALA A 72 -3.68 6.53 2.14
CA ALA A 72 -2.82 7.03 1.07
C ALA A 72 -1.62 7.81 1.61
N GLU A 73 -1.83 8.63 2.64
CA GLU A 73 -0.80 9.43 3.29
C GLU A 73 0.31 8.57 3.90
N GLU A 74 -0.07 7.45 4.52
CA GLU A 74 0.88 6.50 5.12
C GLU A 74 1.66 5.72 4.04
N TYR A 75 0.98 5.32 2.97
CA TYR A 75 1.62 4.60 1.87
C TYR A 75 2.62 5.49 1.11
N PHE A 76 2.24 6.74 0.81
CA PHE A 76 3.02 7.67 0.00
C PHE A 76 4.01 8.54 0.81
N ALA A 77 4.08 8.41 2.14
CA ALA A 77 4.89 9.25 3.03
C ALA A 77 6.36 9.44 2.58
N HIS A 78 6.99 8.40 2.02
CA HIS A 78 8.39 8.42 1.56
C HIS A 78 8.53 8.24 0.05
N THR A 79 7.56 8.74 -0.72
CA THR A 79 7.60 8.75 -2.19
C THR A 79 7.97 10.13 -2.72
N ASP A 80 8.31 10.22 -4.02
CA ASP A 80 8.59 11.51 -4.65
C ASP A 80 7.33 12.40 -4.54
N PRO A 81 7.43 13.64 -4.03
CA PRO A 81 6.29 14.55 -3.91
C PRO A 81 5.46 14.71 -5.20
N LYS A 82 6.08 14.57 -6.38
CA LYS A 82 5.38 14.61 -7.67
C LYS A 82 4.42 13.45 -7.86
N ILE A 83 4.74 12.26 -7.31
CA ILE A 83 3.88 11.08 -7.36
C ILE A 83 2.64 11.33 -6.49
N THR A 84 2.84 11.80 -5.27
CA THR A 84 1.74 12.14 -4.36
C THR A 84 0.84 13.23 -4.94
N ASP A 85 1.43 14.29 -5.51
CA ASP A 85 0.72 15.40 -6.15
C ASP A 85 -0.06 14.95 -7.40
N TYR A 86 0.54 14.09 -8.23
CA TYR A 86 -0.15 13.50 -9.38
C TYR A 86 -1.35 12.66 -8.94
N ASN A 87 -1.17 11.79 -7.95
CA ASN A 87 -2.25 10.95 -7.44
C ASN A 87 -3.37 11.80 -6.85
N TRP A 88 -3.05 12.78 -6.01
CA TRP A 88 -4.05 13.70 -5.43
C TRP A 88 -4.87 14.41 -6.51
N ARG A 89 -4.20 15.02 -7.51
CA ARG A 89 -4.92 15.70 -8.61
C ARG A 89 -5.73 14.73 -9.45
N TYR A 90 -5.24 13.52 -9.68
CA TYR A 90 -6.00 12.51 -10.42
C TYR A 90 -7.32 12.17 -9.73
N TRP A 91 -7.29 11.98 -8.41
CA TRP A 91 -8.51 11.68 -7.63
C TRP A 91 -9.48 12.88 -7.60
N ASP A 92 -8.98 14.10 -7.39
CA ASP A 92 -9.79 15.33 -7.29
C ASP A 92 -10.49 15.73 -8.62
N HIS A 93 -9.91 15.36 -9.78
CA HIS A 93 -10.46 15.75 -11.09
C HIS A 93 -11.34 14.67 -11.73
N ASN A 94 -11.24 13.41 -11.29
CA ASN A 94 -11.93 12.28 -11.93
C ASN A 94 -13.04 11.66 -11.06
N PHE A 95 -13.21 12.13 -9.82
CA PHE A 95 -14.27 11.74 -8.89
C PHE A 95 -14.84 12.98 -8.20
#